data_AF-A0A450ZD24-F1
#
_entry.id   AF-A0A450ZD24-F1
#
_cell.length_a   1.000
_cell.length_b   1.000
_cell.length_c   1.000
_cell.angle_alpha   90.00
_cell.angle_beta   90.00
_cell.angle_gamma   90.00
#
_symmetry.space_group_name_H-M   'P 1'
#
loop_
_entity.id
_entity.type
_entity.pdbx_description
1 polymer ?
#
loop_
_entity_poly.entity_id
_entity_poly.type
_entity_poly.pdbx_seq_one_letter_code
_entity_poly.pdbx_strand_id
1 'polypeptide(L)'
;MVAGDHLEALPDASLDRFALALERFGYRHAALDWFAEEAEDPELMGRRGLRPGEPLPREFGLFHGDGHPAEKWPREALMALRAWMDRDQAMLDWVFPAGLPGEERQGLLAQIAILRRRSWSPQAALDALLADWPTDVPWRETSLAAAEEPLLVVCREILA
;
A
#
# COMPACT_ATOMS: atom_id res chain seq x y z
N MET A 1 30.06 23.13 -16.39
CA MET A 1 29.93 21.77 -16.97
C MET A 1 30.36 20.75 -15.92
N VAL A 2 29.58 20.52 -14.86
CA VAL A 2 30.11 19.74 -13.70
C VAL A 2 29.14 18.63 -13.23
N ALA A 3 27.84 18.72 -13.48
CA ALA A 3 26.90 17.67 -13.04
C ALA A 3 26.73 16.52 -14.06
N GLY A 4 26.80 16.83 -15.37
CA GLY A 4 26.60 15.83 -16.44
C GLY A 4 27.74 14.82 -16.55
N ASP A 5 28.98 15.31 -16.54
CA ASP A 5 30.19 14.49 -16.67
C ASP A 5 30.38 13.52 -15.48
N HIS A 6 29.82 13.84 -14.31
CA HIS A 6 29.84 12.97 -13.13
C HIS A 6 28.84 11.80 -13.26
N LEU A 7 27.70 11.98 -13.92
CA LEU A 7 26.71 10.93 -14.11
C LEU A 7 27.16 9.87 -15.12
N GLU A 8 27.85 10.28 -16.19
CA GLU A 8 28.42 9.37 -17.20
C GLU A 8 29.59 8.52 -16.66
N ALA A 9 30.21 8.93 -15.54
CA ALA A 9 31.32 8.24 -14.91
C ALA A 9 30.88 7.25 -13.79
N LEU A 10 29.59 7.22 -13.44
CA LEU A 10 29.10 6.30 -12.40
C LEU A 10 29.07 4.86 -12.90
N PRO A 11 29.38 3.87 -12.04
CA PRO A 11 29.13 2.48 -12.35
C PRO A 11 27.64 2.24 -12.65
N ASP A 12 27.33 1.41 -13.65
CA ASP A 12 25.96 1.04 -14.02
C ASP A 12 25.13 0.58 -12.82
N ALA A 13 25.75 -0.17 -11.89
CA ALA A 13 25.11 -0.64 -10.67
C ALA A 13 24.64 0.50 -9.73
N SER A 14 25.24 1.69 -9.79
CA SER A 14 24.77 2.85 -9.04
C SER A 14 23.57 3.50 -9.71
N LEU A 15 23.54 3.55 -11.05
CA LEU A 15 22.39 4.05 -11.81
C LEU A 15 21.17 3.12 -11.66
N ASP A 16 21.38 1.80 -11.70
CA ASP A 16 20.31 0.81 -11.48
C ASP A 16 19.70 0.95 -10.08
N ARG A 17 20.54 1.11 -9.05
CA ARG A 17 20.08 1.34 -7.67
C ARG A 17 19.28 2.63 -7.55
N PHE A 18 19.72 3.70 -8.20
CA PHE A 18 18.99 4.97 -8.23
C PHE A 18 17.63 4.83 -8.92
N ALA A 19 17.58 4.20 -10.09
CA ALA A 19 16.35 3.98 -10.84
C ALA A 19 15.33 3.17 -10.00
N LEU A 20 15.79 2.11 -9.33
CA LEU A 20 14.95 1.30 -8.44
C LEU A 20 14.45 2.10 -7.23
N ALA A 21 15.30 2.93 -6.62
CA ALA A 21 14.90 3.77 -5.49
C ALA A 21 13.87 4.82 -5.90
N LEU A 22 14.07 5.44 -7.07
CA LEU A 22 13.17 6.43 -7.65
C LEU A 22 11.81 5.82 -8.00
N GLU A 23 11.80 4.65 -8.62
CA GLU A 23 10.57 3.91 -8.95
C GLU A 23 9.78 3.57 -7.67
N ARG A 24 10.45 3.05 -6.64
CA ARG A 24 9.83 2.72 -5.35
C ARG A 24 9.27 3.96 -4.65
N PHE A 25 9.98 5.08 -4.70
CA PHE A 25 9.49 6.35 -4.20
C PHE A 25 8.23 6.80 -4.97
N GLY A 26 8.28 6.76 -6.31
CA GLY A 26 7.16 7.12 -7.19
C GLY A 26 5.89 6.32 -6.88
N TYR A 27 6.01 5.00 -6.67
CA TYR A 27 4.86 4.17 -6.27
C TYR A 27 4.28 4.56 -4.91
N ARG A 28 5.13 4.86 -3.92
CA ARG A 28 4.65 5.30 -2.60
C ARG A 28 4.02 6.69 -2.66
N HIS A 29 4.61 7.61 -3.43
CA HIS A 29 4.04 8.93 -3.66
C HIS A 29 2.66 8.82 -4.30
N ALA A 30 2.53 8.08 -5.39
CA ALA A 30 1.26 7.89 -6.08
C ALA A 30 0.19 7.24 -5.17
N ALA A 31 0.58 6.30 -4.32
CA ALA A 31 -0.34 5.70 -3.35
C ALA A 31 -0.82 6.72 -2.30
N LEU A 32 0.08 7.54 -1.75
CA LEU A 32 -0.28 8.58 -0.77
C LEU A 32 -1.16 9.67 -1.40
N ASP A 33 -0.82 10.10 -2.61
CA ASP A 33 -1.57 11.07 -3.39
C ASP A 33 -2.99 10.58 -3.69
N TRP A 34 -3.13 9.30 -4.06
CA TRP A 34 -4.43 8.66 -4.22
C TRP A 34 -5.26 8.74 -2.93
N PHE A 35 -4.69 8.38 -1.77
CA PHE A 35 -5.45 8.47 -0.51
C PHE A 35 -5.79 9.91 -0.11
N ALA A 36 -4.94 10.88 -0.44
CA ALA A 36 -5.23 12.29 -0.22
C ALA A 36 -6.41 12.76 -1.09
N GLU A 37 -6.40 12.43 -2.39
CA GLU A 37 -7.50 12.72 -3.32
C GLU A 37 -8.83 12.16 -2.80
N GLU A 38 -8.81 10.89 -2.35
CA GLU A 38 -9.97 10.22 -1.79
C GLU A 38 -10.49 10.87 -0.49
N ALA A 39 -9.59 11.26 0.41
CA ALA A 39 -9.95 11.88 1.68
C ALA A 39 -10.56 13.28 1.50
N GLU A 40 -10.15 14.00 0.45
CA GLU A 40 -10.65 15.35 0.14
C GLU A 40 -12.00 15.34 -0.59
N ASP A 41 -12.30 14.29 -1.38
CA ASP A 41 -13.57 14.11 -2.08
C ASP A 41 -14.29 12.81 -1.67
N PRO A 42 -15.15 12.85 -0.62
CA PRO A 42 -15.96 11.71 -0.20
C PRO A 42 -16.88 11.14 -1.30
N GLU A 43 -17.28 11.96 -2.28
CA GLU A 43 -18.08 11.50 -3.42
C GLU A 43 -17.24 10.61 -4.34
N LEU A 44 -15.97 10.95 -4.55
CA LEU A 44 -15.02 10.13 -5.29
C LEU A 44 -14.84 8.75 -4.65
N MET A 45 -14.66 8.69 -3.32
CA MET A 45 -14.61 7.43 -2.57
C MET A 45 -15.87 6.58 -2.80
N GLY A 46 -17.05 7.19 -2.68
CA GLY A 46 -18.32 6.50 -2.91
C GLY A 46 -18.42 5.92 -4.33
N ARG A 47 -18.02 6.69 -5.36
CA ARG A 47 -18.00 6.23 -6.76
C ARG A 47 -17.02 5.09 -7.02
N ARG A 48 -15.91 5.03 -6.26
CA ARG A 48 -14.91 3.96 -6.32
C ARG A 48 -15.28 2.74 -5.46
N GLY A 49 -16.45 2.76 -4.81
CA GLY A 49 -16.93 1.66 -3.96
C GLY A 49 -16.19 1.56 -2.62
N LEU A 50 -15.50 2.63 -2.22
CA LEU A 50 -14.82 2.74 -0.93
C LEU A 50 -15.74 3.43 0.09
N ARG A 51 -15.44 3.24 1.37
CA ARG A 51 -16.17 3.88 2.47
C ARG A 51 -15.47 5.18 2.88
N PRO A 52 -16.14 6.34 2.80
CA PRO A 52 -15.56 7.61 3.24
C PRO A 52 -15.02 7.54 4.67
N GLY A 53 -13.77 7.96 4.86
CA GLY A 53 -13.11 7.97 6.18
C GLY A 53 -12.73 6.60 6.75
N GLU A 54 -13.10 5.50 6.08
CA GLU A 54 -12.82 4.13 6.53
C GLU A 54 -12.41 3.22 5.34
N PRO A 55 -11.26 3.47 4.68
CA PRO A 55 -10.83 2.69 3.52
C PRO A 55 -10.62 1.19 3.82
N LEU A 56 -10.32 0.88 5.08
CA LEU A 56 -10.24 -0.47 5.65
C LEU A 56 -10.90 -0.45 7.04
N PRO A 57 -11.30 -1.61 7.59
CA PRO A 57 -11.94 -1.68 8.89
C PRO A 57 -11.15 -0.93 9.98
N ARG A 58 -11.82 -0.02 10.70
CA ARG A 58 -11.18 0.90 11.64
C ARG A 58 -10.44 0.20 12.78
N GLU A 59 -10.85 -1.02 13.14
CA GLU A 59 -10.21 -1.80 14.20
C GLU A 59 -8.73 -2.13 13.93
N PHE A 60 -8.28 -2.05 12.67
CA PHE A 60 -6.86 -2.24 12.34
C PHE A 60 -6.02 -0.98 12.58
N GLY A 61 -6.63 0.20 12.73
CA GLY A 61 -5.90 1.44 13.03
C GLY A 61 -4.91 1.87 11.94
N LEU A 62 -5.13 1.47 10.69
CA LEU A 62 -4.25 1.76 9.55
C LEU A 62 -4.53 3.14 8.92
N PHE A 63 -5.70 3.70 9.18
CA PHE A 63 -6.14 4.98 8.63
C PHE A 63 -6.71 5.87 9.74
N HIS A 64 -6.55 7.17 9.58
CA HIS A 64 -7.22 8.19 10.36
C HIS A 64 -8.71 8.24 9.99
N GLY A 65 -9.52 8.91 10.81
CA GLY A 65 -10.98 8.96 10.64
C GLY A 65 -11.46 9.76 9.42
N ASP A 66 -10.54 10.42 8.72
CA ASP A 66 -10.75 11.16 7.48
C ASP A 66 -10.31 10.36 6.24
N GLY A 67 -9.75 9.15 6.41
CA GLY A 67 -9.33 8.27 5.32
C GLY A 67 -7.85 8.38 4.96
N HIS A 68 -7.08 9.28 5.58
CA HIS A 68 -5.64 9.34 5.38
C HIS A 68 -4.93 8.15 6.05
N PRO A 69 -3.87 7.57 5.44
CA PRO A 69 -3.07 6.54 6.09
C PRO A 69 -2.46 7.07 7.39
N ALA A 70 -2.46 6.26 8.44
CA ALA A 70 -1.72 6.57 9.66
C ALA A 70 -0.22 6.62 9.35
N GLU A 71 0.50 7.60 9.90
CA GLU A 71 1.94 7.81 9.67
C GLU A 71 2.79 6.56 9.98
N LYS A 72 2.31 5.72 10.90
CA LYS A 72 2.96 4.46 11.29
C LYS A 72 1.95 3.33 11.26
N TRP A 73 2.26 2.30 10.48
CA TRP A 73 1.51 1.06 10.52
C TRP A 73 2.14 0.07 11.50
N PRO A 74 1.36 -0.45 12.48
CA PRO A 74 1.81 -1.56 13.30
C PRO A 74 1.89 -2.84 12.48
N ARG A 75 2.96 -3.61 12.65
CA ARG A 75 3.12 -4.91 11.99
C ARG A 75 1.98 -5.87 12.36
N GLU A 76 1.57 -5.88 13.63
CA GLU A 76 0.45 -6.70 14.12
C GLU A 76 -0.87 -6.35 13.44
N ALA A 77 -1.11 -5.06 13.16
CA ALA A 77 -2.31 -4.62 12.44
C ALA A 77 -2.34 -5.15 11.00
N LEU A 78 -1.21 -5.14 10.29
CA LEU A 78 -1.14 -5.74 8.94
C LEU A 78 -1.26 -7.26 8.96
N MET A 79 -0.74 -7.93 9.99
CA MET A 79 -0.99 -9.37 10.18
C MET A 79 -2.48 -9.66 10.43
N ALA A 80 -3.15 -8.83 11.25
CA ALA A 80 -4.57 -8.95 11.52
C ALA A 80 -5.41 -8.70 10.27
N LEU A 81 -5.07 -7.67 9.47
CA LEU A 81 -5.65 -7.43 8.15
C LEU A 81 -5.46 -8.65 7.26
N ARG A 82 -4.25 -9.22 7.21
CA ARG A 82 -3.96 -10.40 6.40
C ARG A 82 -4.81 -11.61 6.79
N ALA A 83 -4.97 -11.86 8.09
CA ALA A 83 -5.83 -12.93 8.60
C ALA A 83 -7.32 -12.64 8.38
N TRP A 84 -7.72 -11.36 8.35
CA TRP A 84 -9.06 -10.94 7.97
C TRP A 84 -9.35 -11.20 6.50
N MET A 85 -8.37 -11.03 5.61
CA MET A 85 -8.53 -11.31 4.18
C MET A 85 -8.80 -12.80 3.86
N ASP A 86 -8.49 -13.74 4.76
CA ASP A 86 -8.88 -15.15 4.61
C ASP A 86 -10.34 -15.42 5.00
N ARG A 87 -11.05 -14.43 5.55
CA ARG A 87 -12.45 -14.52 5.98
C ARG A 87 -13.35 -13.88 4.93
N ASP A 88 -13.49 -14.54 3.77
CA ASP A 88 -14.21 -14.01 2.59
C ASP A 88 -15.62 -13.48 2.93
N GLN A 89 -16.36 -14.17 3.81
CA GLN A 89 -17.68 -13.72 4.24
C GLN A 89 -17.61 -12.40 5.02
N ALA A 90 -16.68 -12.27 5.97
CA ALA A 90 -16.51 -11.03 6.73
C ALA A 90 -16.05 -9.87 5.84
N MET A 91 -15.24 -10.17 4.81
CA MET A 91 -14.85 -9.18 3.81
C MET A 91 -16.06 -8.70 3.01
N LEU A 92 -16.89 -9.61 2.49
CA LEU A 92 -18.10 -9.24 1.76
C LEU A 92 -19.11 -8.48 2.62
N ASP A 93 -19.31 -8.91 3.87
CA ASP A 93 -20.22 -8.24 4.79
C ASP A 93 -19.71 -6.81 5.13
N TRP A 94 -18.39 -6.59 5.10
CA TRP A 94 -17.82 -5.26 5.21
C TRP A 94 -17.93 -4.45 3.91
N VAL A 95 -17.67 -5.01 2.74
CA VAL A 95 -17.81 -4.25 1.48
C VAL A 95 -19.28 -3.90 1.22
N PHE A 96 -20.20 -4.81 1.54
CA PHE A 96 -21.64 -4.70 1.28
C PHE A 96 -22.44 -4.76 2.59
N PRO A 97 -22.45 -3.69 3.41
CA PRO A 97 -23.11 -3.71 4.73
C PRO A 97 -24.62 -3.90 4.67
N ALA A 98 -25.26 -3.51 3.55
CA ALA A 98 -26.68 -3.77 3.31
C ALA A 98 -26.98 -5.24 2.96
N GLY A 99 -25.93 -6.06 2.81
CA GLY A 99 -26.00 -7.43 2.32
C GLY A 99 -26.04 -7.52 0.79
N LEU A 100 -25.94 -8.76 0.31
CA LEU A 100 -26.02 -9.12 -1.10
C LEU A 100 -27.10 -10.19 -1.29
N PRO A 101 -27.80 -10.20 -2.44
CA PRO A 101 -28.62 -11.33 -2.85
C PRO A 101 -27.83 -12.65 -2.82
N GLY A 102 -28.49 -13.76 -2.47
CA GLY A 102 -27.82 -15.04 -2.25
C GLY A 102 -26.98 -15.53 -3.44
N GLU A 103 -27.51 -15.42 -4.66
CA GLU A 103 -26.79 -15.82 -5.87
C GLU A 103 -25.56 -14.94 -6.14
N GLU A 104 -25.70 -13.62 -6.02
CA GLU A 104 -24.60 -12.67 -6.17
C GLU A 104 -23.51 -12.91 -5.13
N ARG A 105 -23.89 -13.15 -3.87
CA ARG A 105 -22.96 -13.48 -2.79
C ARG A 105 -22.16 -14.75 -3.11
N GLN A 106 -22.82 -15.81 -3.56
CA GLN A 106 -22.13 -17.05 -3.93
C GLN A 106 -21.20 -16.85 -5.13
N GLY A 107 -21.64 -16.08 -6.13
CA GLY A 107 -20.82 -15.71 -7.28
C GLY A 107 -19.55 -14.97 -6.87
N LEU A 108 -19.67 -13.97 -5.99
CA LEU A 108 -18.53 -13.19 -5.50
C LEU A 108 -17.58 -14.02 -4.65
N LEU A 109 -18.08 -14.89 -3.76
CA LEU A 109 -17.24 -15.81 -2.99
C LEU A 109 -16.41 -16.73 -3.91
N ALA A 110 -17.03 -17.27 -4.96
CA ALA A 110 -16.32 -18.10 -5.93
C ALA A 110 -15.24 -17.30 -6.69
N GLN A 111 -15.52 -16.05 -7.05
CA GLN A 111 -14.55 -15.17 -7.71
C GLN A 111 -13.39 -14.81 -6.77
N ILE A 112 -13.66 -14.43 -5.51
CA ILE A 112 -12.64 -14.14 -4.50
C ILE A 112 -11.68 -15.33 -4.36
N ALA A 113 -12.21 -16.55 -4.27
CA ALA A 113 -11.41 -17.77 -4.15
C ALA A 113 -10.47 -18.03 -5.36
N ILE A 114 -10.82 -17.52 -6.54
CA ILE A 114 -9.99 -17.58 -7.75
C ILE A 114 -8.96 -16.44 -7.73
N LEU A 115 -9.40 -15.21 -7.46
CA LEU A 115 -8.59 -14.00 -7.51
C LEU A 115 -7.46 -14.02 -6.47
N ARG A 116 -7.70 -14.53 -5.26
CA ARG A 116 -6.67 -14.62 -4.20
C ARG A 116 -5.45 -15.46 -4.56
N ARG A 117 -5.57 -16.36 -5.56
CA ARG A 117 -4.46 -17.22 -6.01
C ARG A 117 -3.56 -16.52 -7.03
N ARG A 118 -3.91 -15.30 -7.44
CA ARG A 118 -3.14 -14.53 -8.41
C ARG A 118 -2.02 -13.78 -7.71
N SER A 119 -0.86 -13.74 -8.37
CA SER A 119 0.34 -13.04 -7.88
C SER A 119 0.14 -11.53 -7.75
N TRP A 120 -0.83 -10.97 -8.48
CA TRP A 120 -1.21 -9.56 -8.43
C TRP A 120 -2.37 -9.28 -7.46
N SER A 121 -2.83 -10.27 -6.69
CA SER A 121 -3.91 -10.06 -5.74
C SER A 121 -3.46 -9.16 -4.57
N PRO A 122 -4.39 -8.39 -3.94
CA PRO A 122 -4.07 -7.61 -2.74
C PRO A 122 -3.47 -8.47 -1.62
N GLN A 123 -3.91 -9.73 -1.52
CA GLN A 123 -3.40 -10.69 -0.55
C GLN A 123 -1.94 -11.06 -0.83
N ALA A 124 -1.58 -11.32 -2.09
CA ALA A 124 -0.20 -11.59 -2.48
C ALA A 124 0.72 -10.38 -2.25
N ALA A 125 0.23 -9.16 -2.50
CA ALA A 125 0.97 -7.93 -2.20
C ALA A 125 1.23 -7.78 -0.69
N LEU A 126 0.22 -8.05 0.16
CA LEU A 126 0.37 -8.01 1.60
C LEU A 126 1.28 -9.14 2.13
N ASP A 127 1.22 -10.33 1.54
CA ASP A 127 2.11 -11.44 1.86
C ASP A 127 3.57 -11.09 1.55
N ALA A 128 3.85 -10.51 0.38
CA ALA A 128 5.19 -10.06 0.02
C ALA A 128 5.70 -8.96 0.98
N LEU A 129 4.85 -7.98 1.28
CA LEU A 129 5.15 -6.93 2.25
C LEU A 129 5.52 -7.49 3.63
N LEU A 130 4.76 -8.45 4.14
CA LEU A 130 5.00 -9.06 5.45
C LEU A 130 6.22 -9.99 5.47
N ALA A 131 6.56 -10.62 4.34
CA ALA A 131 7.75 -11.45 4.19
C ALA A 131 9.04 -10.60 4.21
N ASP A 132 9.01 -9.43 3.56
CA ASP A 132 10.15 -8.50 3.51
C ASP A 132 10.30 -7.66 4.79
N TRP A 133 9.33 -7.72 5.71
CA TRP A 133 9.33 -6.92 6.93
C TRP A 133 9.94 -7.69 8.11
N PRO A 134 11.10 -7.24 8.66
CA PRO A 134 11.74 -7.86 9.83
C PRO A 134 10.80 -8.00 11.03
N THR A 135 10.81 -9.16 11.67
CA THR A 135 9.88 -9.48 12.78
C THR A 135 10.14 -8.66 14.05
N ASP A 136 11.35 -8.17 14.23
CA ASP A 136 11.80 -7.32 15.34
C ASP A 136 11.50 -5.83 15.15
N VAL A 137 11.02 -5.43 13.97
CA VAL A 137 10.63 -4.06 13.65
C VAL A 137 9.10 -3.93 13.78
N PRO A 138 8.58 -3.35 14.87
CA PRO A 138 7.14 -3.36 15.17
C PRO A 138 6.31 -2.38 14.34
N TRP A 139 6.94 -1.36 13.74
CA TRP A 139 6.26 -0.31 12.99
C TRP A 139 6.95 -0.04 11.66
N ARG A 140 6.17 0.40 10.67
CA ARG A 140 6.67 0.95 9.42
C ARG A 140 6.09 2.33 9.21
N GLU A 141 6.99 3.29 8.98
CA GLU A 141 6.60 4.64 8.60
C GLU A 141 6.00 4.61 7.18
N THR A 142 4.87 5.29 7.01
CA THR A 142 4.12 5.41 5.75
C THR A 142 4.17 6.82 5.18
N SER A 143 4.75 7.78 5.92
CA SER A 143 4.86 9.17 5.50
C SER A 143 5.68 9.32 4.22
N LEU A 144 5.42 10.40 3.47
CA LEU A 144 6.17 10.71 2.25
C LEU A 144 7.67 10.89 2.55
N ALA A 145 8.02 11.53 3.67
CA ALA A 145 9.41 11.66 4.11
C ALA A 145 10.10 10.31 4.31
N ALA A 146 9.41 9.34 4.92
CA ALA A 146 9.94 7.99 5.07
C ALA A 146 10.01 7.20 3.75
N ALA A 147 9.15 7.53 2.78
CA ALA A 147 9.25 7.01 1.42
C ALA A 147 10.45 7.60 0.65
N GLU A 148 10.81 8.85 0.93
CA GLU A 148 11.87 9.61 0.26
C GLU A 148 13.27 9.24 0.78
N GLU A 149 13.43 8.96 2.08
CA GLU A 149 14.76 8.75 2.69
C GLU A 149 15.65 7.72 1.95
N PRO A 150 15.15 6.54 1.50
CA PRO A 150 15.97 5.61 0.73
C PRO A 150 16.52 6.19 -0.58
N LEU A 151 15.72 7.03 -1.26
CA LEU A 151 16.16 7.72 -2.48
C LEU A 151 17.24 8.76 -2.14
N LEU A 152 17.06 9.53 -1.06
CA LEU A 152 18.05 10.52 -0.62
C LEU A 152 19.39 9.87 -0.25
N VAL A 153 19.38 8.71 0.39
CA VAL A 153 20.61 7.95 0.68
C VAL A 153 21.36 7.63 -0.61
N VAL A 154 20.68 7.10 -1.63
CA VAL A 154 21.31 6.79 -2.93
C VAL A 154 21.81 8.05 -3.64
N CYS A 155 21.05 9.15 -3.59
CA CYS A 155 21.50 10.44 -4.12
C CYS A 155 22.79 10.92 -3.43
N ARG A 156 22.87 10.83 -2.09
CA ARG A 156 24.08 11.21 -1.33
C ARG A 156 25.27 10.34 -1.68
N GLU A 157 25.08 9.03 -1.87
CA GLU A 157 26.15 8.11 -2.30
C GLU A 157 26.71 8.45 -3.68
N ILE A 158 25.86 8.86 -4.61
CA ILE A 158 26.25 9.24 -5.98
C ILE A 158 27.00 10.59 -5.99
N LEU A 159 26.63 11.50 -5.09
CA LEU A 159 27.19 12.85 -5.01
C LEU A 159 28.46 12.95 -4.15
N ALA A 160 28.82 11.90 -3.42
CA ALA A 160 30.00 11.82 -2.55
C ALA A 160 31.27 11.43 -3.33
#